data_AF-A0ABD7RTG8-F1
#
_entry.id   AF-A0ABD7RTG8-F1
#
_cell.length_a   1.000
_cell.length_b   1.000
_cell.length_c   1.000
_cell.angle_alpha   90.00
_cell.angle_beta   90.00
_cell.angle_gamma   90.00
#
_symmetry.space_group_name_H-M   'P 1'
#
loop_
_entity.id
_entity.type
_entity.pdbx_description
1 polymer ?
#
loop_
_entity_poly.entity_id
_entity_poly.type
_entity_poly.pdbx_seq_one_letter_code
_entity_poly.pdbx_strand_id
1 'polypeptide(L)'
;MHSLRFDGSFATWRQAARRALLQGLAPHQLQWLDEEAPPSLFDQPAEGAPEPSGRLRVSPELLDLLESAAQYRGDERWSLLYRVLWRFVQGERSAVLAGDPDGSELHRRLKAVRREAHHLHAFVRFQPCKIPDAPDFVAWFEPAHDILASASGHFAERLGKHSWLIATPRDGVYWDGQRLQHERRCPAQWQAWAQQPEDDGQALWRAYYGSTFNPARLNRTVMQQHLPLRFWKHLPEGPLIPQLMSEARAGAQRDGQALVLAGRKGKRIARINEGDAARPPSGSVSGSDAPGLPR
;
A
#
# COMPACT_ATOMS: atom_id res chain seq x y z
N MET A 1 24.91 -24.50 -18.33
CA MET A 1 23.93 -23.76 -17.53
C MET A 1 22.76 -23.50 -18.46
N HIS A 2 21.54 -23.93 -18.10
CA HIS A 2 20.36 -23.85 -18.94
C HIS A 2 19.63 -22.54 -18.66
N SER A 3 19.43 -21.73 -19.68
CA SER A 3 18.64 -20.49 -19.61
C SER A 3 17.16 -20.81 -19.80
N LEU A 4 16.33 -20.42 -18.83
CA LEU A 4 14.87 -20.52 -18.94
C LEU A 4 14.29 -19.11 -19.05
N ARG A 5 13.70 -18.82 -20.22
CA ARG A 5 13.01 -17.57 -20.52
C ARG A 5 11.52 -17.67 -20.21
N PHE A 6 10.95 -16.64 -19.61
CA PHE A 6 9.52 -16.55 -19.30
C PHE A 6 9.07 -15.09 -19.12
N ASP A 7 7.77 -14.84 -19.11
CA ASP A 7 7.14 -13.51 -19.12
C ASP A 7 7.19 -12.75 -17.76
N GLY A 8 8.00 -13.21 -16.80
CA GLY A 8 8.03 -12.66 -15.45
C GLY A 8 6.80 -12.97 -14.59
N SER A 9 5.86 -13.82 -15.05
CA SER A 9 4.72 -14.28 -14.26
C SER A 9 5.03 -15.52 -13.42
N PHE A 10 4.35 -15.64 -12.29
CA PHE A 10 4.39 -16.89 -11.51
C PHE A 10 3.83 -18.08 -12.29
N ALA A 11 2.84 -17.86 -13.17
CA ALA A 11 2.20 -18.93 -13.93
C ALA A 11 3.17 -19.57 -14.94
N THR A 12 3.87 -18.76 -15.74
CA THR A 12 4.87 -19.25 -16.70
C THR A 12 6.10 -19.78 -15.97
N TRP A 13 6.55 -19.11 -14.90
CA TRP A 13 7.62 -19.61 -14.04
C TRP A 13 7.28 -20.99 -13.48
N ARG A 14 6.05 -21.20 -12.99
CA ARG A 14 5.58 -22.49 -12.45
C ARG A 14 5.61 -23.58 -13.51
N GLN A 15 5.23 -23.27 -14.75
CA GLN A 15 5.30 -24.23 -15.86
C GLN A 15 6.75 -24.59 -16.19
N ALA A 16 7.64 -23.59 -16.30
CA ALA A 16 9.07 -23.81 -16.55
C ALA A 16 9.74 -24.57 -15.40
N ALA A 17 9.45 -24.22 -14.15
CA ALA A 17 9.94 -24.90 -12.95
C ALA A 17 9.49 -26.36 -12.90
N ARG A 18 8.23 -26.63 -13.26
CA ARG A 18 7.70 -28.00 -13.35
C ARG A 18 8.48 -28.83 -14.37
N ARG A 19 8.74 -28.28 -15.56
CA ARG A 19 9.53 -28.97 -16.60
C ARG A 19 10.96 -29.25 -16.12
N ALA A 20 11.61 -28.25 -15.52
CA ALA A 20 12.97 -28.39 -15.00
C ALA A 20 13.07 -29.44 -13.87
N LEU A 21 12.08 -29.50 -12.98
CA LEU A 21 12.00 -30.53 -11.93
C LEU A 21 11.89 -31.93 -12.50
N LEU A 22 11.03 -32.13 -13.50
CA LEU A 22 10.85 -33.43 -14.13
C LEU A 22 12.08 -33.89 -14.92
N GLN A 23 12.87 -32.93 -15.44
CA GLN A 23 14.16 -33.20 -16.09
C GLN A 23 15.30 -33.42 -15.08
N GLY A 24 15.05 -33.24 -13.78
CA GLY A 24 16.07 -33.40 -12.74
C GLY A 24 17.13 -32.29 -12.75
N LEU A 25 16.81 -31.09 -13.26
CA LEU A 25 17.75 -29.98 -13.32
C LEU A 25 17.94 -29.33 -11.95
N ALA A 26 19.14 -29.44 -11.39
CA ALA A 26 19.47 -28.85 -10.11
C ALA A 26 19.52 -27.30 -10.20
N PRO A 27 19.27 -26.57 -9.09
CA PRO A 27 19.18 -25.10 -9.12
C PRO A 27 20.42 -24.38 -9.68
N HIS A 28 21.63 -24.89 -9.43
CA HIS A 28 22.88 -24.31 -9.94
C HIS A 28 23.08 -24.52 -11.45
N GLN A 29 22.27 -25.41 -12.07
CA GLN A 29 22.31 -25.66 -13.50
C GLN A 29 21.37 -24.73 -14.27
N LEU A 30 20.54 -23.92 -13.59
CA LEU A 30 19.53 -23.08 -14.20
C LEU A 30 19.86 -21.59 -14.04
N GLN A 31 19.50 -20.82 -15.07
CA GLN A 31 19.45 -19.38 -15.04
C GLN A 31 18.05 -18.93 -15.45
N TRP A 32 17.41 -18.11 -14.60
CA TRP A 32 16.10 -17.55 -14.89
C TRP A 32 16.27 -16.20 -15.57
N LEU A 33 15.76 -16.07 -16.78
CA LEU A 33 15.82 -14.84 -17.58
C LEU A 33 14.40 -14.36 -17.86
N ASP A 34 14.17 -13.07 -17.66
CA ASP A 34 12.94 -12.44 -18.17
C ASP A 34 12.98 -12.42 -19.70
N GLU A 35 11.82 -12.48 -20.35
CA GLU A 35 11.70 -12.53 -21.81
C GLU A 35 12.39 -11.33 -22.51
N GLU A 36 12.36 -10.17 -21.87
CA GLU A 36 13.00 -8.93 -22.33
C GLU A 36 14.53 -8.90 -22.16
N ALA A 37 15.13 -9.91 -21.50
CA ALA A 37 16.57 -9.96 -21.31
C ALA A 37 17.30 -10.20 -22.65
N PRO A 38 18.38 -9.46 -22.94
CA PRO A 38 19.13 -9.63 -24.19
C PRO A 38 19.63 -11.08 -24.30
N PRO A 39 19.67 -11.64 -25.53
CA PRO A 39 20.22 -12.97 -25.77
C PRO A 39 21.63 -13.07 -25.22
N SER A 40 21.85 -14.07 -24.36
CA SER A 40 23.18 -14.39 -23.86
C SER A 40 23.91 -15.24 -24.89
N LEU A 41 25.23 -15.07 -25.01
CA LEU A 41 26.10 -15.90 -25.85
C LEU A 41 26.04 -17.41 -25.50
N PHE A 42 25.51 -17.74 -24.32
CA PHE A 42 25.34 -19.11 -23.83
C PHE A 42 23.88 -19.59 -23.86
N ASP A 43 22.96 -18.84 -24.47
CA ASP A 43 21.58 -19.30 -24.63
C ASP A 43 21.56 -20.49 -25.61
N GLN A 44 21.44 -21.69 -25.04
CA GLN A 44 21.13 -22.87 -25.83
C GLN A 44 19.62 -22.83 -26.13
N PRO A 45 19.21 -22.82 -27.41
CA PRO A 45 17.81 -22.96 -27.75
C PRO A 45 17.32 -24.29 -27.18
N ALA A 46 16.28 -24.26 -26.36
CA ALA A 46 15.56 -25.46 -25.95
C ALA A 46 14.69 -25.94 -27.12
N GLU A 47 15.31 -26.26 -28.25
CA GLU A 47 14.64 -26.86 -29.40
C GLU A 47 14.34 -28.33 -29.11
N GLY A 48 13.05 -28.68 -29.03
CA GLY A 48 12.59 -30.07 -29.18
C GLY A 48 12.78 -31.00 -27.97
N ALA A 49 13.04 -30.50 -26.76
CA ALA A 49 13.04 -31.34 -25.58
C ALA A 49 11.63 -31.97 -25.39
N PRO A 50 11.49 -33.30 -25.30
CA PRO A 50 10.20 -33.94 -25.13
C PRO A 50 9.51 -33.39 -23.87
N GLU A 51 8.21 -33.09 -23.96
CA GLU A 51 7.43 -32.68 -22.79
C GLU A 51 7.58 -33.74 -21.71
N PRO A 52 8.18 -33.40 -20.56
CA PRO A 52 8.53 -34.40 -19.58
C PRO A 52 7.24 -35.06 -19.07
N SER A 53 7.15 -36.37 -19.28
CA SER A 53 5.99 -37.17 -18.91
C SER A 53 6.13 -37.60 -17.45
N GLY A 54 5.55 -36.83 -16.54
CA GLY A 54 5.58 -37.15 -15.11
C GLY A 54 4.55 -36.39 -14.28
N ARG A 55 4.14 -37.02 -13.17
CA ARG A 55 3.25 -36.41 -12.17
C ARG A 55 4.08 -35.96 -10.97
N LEU A 56 4.24 -34.65 -10.82
CA LEU A 56 4.75 -34.04 -9.59
C LEU A 56 3.58 -33.78 -8.65
N ARG A 57 3.68 -34.23 -7.40
CA ARG A 57 2.75 -33.88 -6.34
C ARG A 57 3.37 -32.83 -5.44
N VAL A 58 2.85 -31.62 -5.50
CA VAL A 58 3.21 -30.50 -4.63
C VAL A 58 1.96 -30.08 -3.88
N SER A 59 2.08 -29.77 -2.58
CA SER A 59 0.92 -29.31 -1.80
C SER A 59 0.44 -27.95 -2.31
N PRO A 60 -0.89 -27.69 -2.29
CA PRO A 60 -1.43 -26.36 -2.61
C PRO A 60 -0.82 -25.26 -1.73
N GLU A 61 -0.64 -25.55 -0.44
CA GLU A 61 -0.04 -24.63 0.54
C GLU A 61 1.36 -24.15 0.14
N LEU A 62 2.20 -25.03 -0.42
CA LEU A 62 3.52 -24.62 -0.90
C LEU A 62 3.40 -23.73 -2.13
N LEU A 63 2.47 -24.03 -3.04
CA LEU A 63 2.27 -23.19 -4.22
C LEU A 63 1.79 -21.79 -3.84
N ASP A 64 0.85 -21.67 -2.90
CA ASP A 64 0.36 -20.38 -2.40
C ASP A 64 1.47 -19.58 -1.71
N LEU A 65 2.34 -20.28 -0.96
CA LEU A 65 3.50 -19.68 -0.31
C LEU A 65 4.49 -19.14 -1.34
N LEU A 66 4.81 -19.93 -2.36
CA LEU A 66 5.73 -19.54 -3.44
C LEU A 66 5.14 -18.42 -4.30
N GLU A 67 3.83 -18.44 -4.58
CA GLU A 67 3.13 -17.38 -5.31
C GLU A 67 3.13 -16.06 -4.55
N SER A 68 2.88 -16.12 -3.23
CA SER A 68 2.97 -14.94 -2.36
C SER A 68 4.39 -14.38 -2.32
N ALA A 69 5.40 -15.25 -2.19
CA ALA A 69 6.80 -14.84 -2.18
C ALA A 69 7.27 -14.35 -3.56
N ALA A 70 6.65 -14.86 -4.64
CA ALA A 70 6.92 -14.40 -5.98
C ALA A 70 6.59 -12.93 -6.13
N GLN A 71 5.70 -12.30 -5.36
CA GLN A 71 5.46 -10.85 -5.47
C GLN A 71 6.67 -10.00 -5.05
N TYR A 72 7.65 -10.58 -4.35
CA TYR A 72 8.86 -9.87 -3.95
C TYR A 72 9.71 -9.49 -5.16
N ARG A 73 10.06 -8.21 -5.26
CA ARG A 73 11.02 -7.71 -6.25
C ARG A 73 12.40 -7.59 -5.63
N GLY A 74 13.36 -8.28 -6.23
CA GLY A 74 14.76 -8.24 -5.88
C GLY A 74 15.55 -9.35 -6.56
N ASP A 75 16.83 -9.43 -6.23
CA ASP A 75 17.75 -10.36 -6.87
C ASP A 75 17.40 -11.82 -6.57
N GLU A 76 17.69 -12.69 -7.54
CA GLU A 76 17.45 -14.14 -7.43
C GLU A 76 16.02 -14.49 -7.02
N ARG A 77 15.04 -13.65 -7.36
CA ARG A 77 13.60 -13.87 -7.11
C ARG A 77 13.19 -15.29 -7.45
N TRP A 78 13.38 -15.66 -8.70
CA TRP A 78 12.95 -16.94 -9.27
C TRP A 78 13.85 -18.11 -8.90
N SER A 79 15.16 -17.84 -8.78
CA SER A 79 16.16 -18.84 -8.38
C SER A 79 15.91 -19.36 -6.97
N LEU A 80 15.60 -18.48 -6.01
CA LEU A 80 15.26 -18.88 -4.65
C LEU A 80 14.01 -19.77 -4.63
N LEU A 81 12.93 -19.36 -5.30
CA LEU A 81 11.68 -20.12 -5.32
C LEU A 81 11.90 -21.51 -5.90
N TYR A 82 12.70 -21.61 -6.97
CA TYR A 82 13.04 -22.90 -7.57
C TYR A 82 13.90 -23.75 -6.64
N ARG A 83 14.89 -23.15 -5.97
CA ARG A 83 15.75 -23.85 -5.00
C ARG A 83 14.95 -24.43 -3.84
N VAL A 84 14.04 -23.65 -3.26
CA VAL A 84 13.12 -24.11 -2.20
C VAL A 84 12.24 -25.25 -2.71
N LEU A 85 11.63 -25.08 -3.89
CA LEU A 85 10.75 -26.10 -4.48
C LEU A 85 11.52 -27.41 -4.79
N TRP A 86 12.72 -27.30 -5.34
CA TRP A 86 13.60 -28.43 -5.62
C TRP A 86 13.92 -29.21 -4.35
N ARG A 87 14.44 -28.55 -3.31
CA ARG A 87 14.78 -29.18 -2.02
C ARG A 87 13.55 -29.83 -1.39
N PHE A 88 12.40 -29.16 -1.44
CA PHE A 88 11.15 -29.71 -0.93
C PHE A 88 10.74 -31.01 -1.65
N VAL A 89 10.84 -31.06 -2.98
CA VAL A 89 10.54 -32.26 -3.78
C VAL A 89 11.53 -33.40 -3.51
N GLN A 90 12.79 -33.08 -3.19
CA GLN A 90 13.80 -34.07 -2.76
C GLN A 90 13.58 -34.59 -1.32
N GLY A 91 12.57 -34.09 -0.61
CA GLY A 91 12.20 -34.54 0.74
C GLY A 91 12.70 -33.64 1.86
N GLU A 92 13.47 -32.58 1.56
CA GLU A 92 13.95 -31.60 2.54
C GLU A 92 12.84 -30.60 2.91
N ARG A 93 11.86 -31.04 3.71
CA ARG A 93 10.74 -30.20 4.14
C ARG A 93 11.17 -28.99 4.99
N SER A 94 12.37 -29.00 5.55
CA SER A 94 12.91 -27.86 6.28
C SER A 94 13.19 -26.65 5.39
N ALA A 95 13.36 -26.83 4.07
CA ALA A 95 13.69 -25.74 3.13
C ALA A 95 12.62 -24.62 3.08
N VAL A 96 11.39 -24.90 3.52
CA VAL A 96 10.33 -23.89 3.62
C VAL A 96 10.23 -23.26 5.01
N LEU A 97 10.91 -23.81 6.03
CA LEU A 97 10.81 -23.37 7.42
C LEU A 97 11.80 -22.24 7.71
N ALA A 98 11.43 -21.31 8.60
CA ALA A 98 12.26 -20.16 8.94
C ALA A 98 13.62 -20.50 9.60
N GLY A 99 13.81 -21.74 10.06
CA GLY A 99 15.09 -22.22 10.61
C GLY A 99 16.11 -22.63 9.55
N ASP A 100 15.69 -22.89 8.31
CA ASP A 100 16.58 -23.15 7.18
C ASP A 100 17.00 -21.83 6.53
N PRO A 101 18.24 -21.69 5.99
CA PRO A 101 18.67 -20.48 5.32
C PRO A 101 17.74 -20.04 4.17
N ASP A 102 17.27 -20.97 3.34
CA ASP A 102 16.37 -20.66 2.23
C ASP A 102 14.97 -20.30 2.73
N GLY A 103 14.48 -21.03 3.73
CA GLY A 103 13.17 -20.76 4.32
C GLY A 103 13.14 -19.45 5.10
N SER A 104 14.22 -19.06 5.75
CA SER A 104 14.39 -17.76 6.42
C SER A 104 14.34 -16.61 5.41
N GLU A 105 15.07 -16.74 4.29
CA GLU A 105 15.03 -15.78 3.19
C GLU A 105 13.62 -15.66 2.60
N LEU A 106 12.96 -16.81 2.35
CA LEU A 106 11.58 -16.87 1.85
C LEU A 106 10.61 -16.10 2.77
N HIS A 107 10.69 -16.36 4.08
CA HIS A 107 9.86 -15.68 5.08
C HIS A 107 10.15 -14.18 5.19
N ARG A 108 11.41 -13.78 5.05
CA ARG A 108 11.78 -12.35 5.00
C ARG A 108 11.12 -11.65 3.82
N ARG A 109 11.17 -12.26 2.63
CA ARG A 109 10.53 -11.74 1.40
C ARG A 109 9.01 -11.64 1.56
N LEU A 110 8.38 -12.67 2.11
CA LEU A 110 6.94 -12.66 2.43
C LEU A 110 6.56 -11.52 3.38
N LYS A 111 7.35 -11.28 4.43
CA LYS A 111 7.12 -10.18 5.37
C LYS A 111 7.25 -8.82 4.68
N ALA A 112 8.21 -8.66 3.78
CA ALA A 112 8.39 -7.43 2.99
C ALA A 112 7.21 -7.16 2.06
N VAL A 113 6.75 -8.18 1.33
CA VAL A 113 5.55 -8.11 0.45
C VAL A 113 4.31 -7.71 1.25
N ARG A 114 4.04 -8.38 2.38
CA ARG A 114 2.89 -8.06 3.24
C ARG A 114 2.95 -6.64 3.79
N ARG A 115 4.14 -6.18 4.20
CA ARG A 115 4.33 -4.80 4.64
C ARG A 115 4.03 -3.80 3.52
N GLU A 116 4.46 -4.11 2.30
CA GLU A 116 4.20 -3.25 1.14
C GLU A 116 2.72 -3.18 0.79
N ALA A 117 2.00 -4.31 0.85
CA ALA A 117 0.54 -4.33 0.69
C ALA A 117 -0.16 -3.48 1.77
N HIS A 118 0.29 -3.58 3.02
CA HIS A 118 -0.22 -2.71 4.10
C HIS A 118 0.06 -1.23 3.83
N HIS A 119 1.23 -0.88 3.29
CA HIS A 119 1.53 0.49 2.88
C HIS A 119 0.60 0.98 1.77
N LEU A 120 0.26 0.13 0.78
CA LEU A 120 -0.73 0.48 -0.24
C LEU A 120 -2.08 0.80 0.42
N HIS A 121 -2.58 -0.07 1.31
CA HIS A 121 -3.85 0.13 2.02
C HIS A 121 -3.85 1.39 2.89
N ALA A 122 -2.74 1.72 3.52
CA ALA A 122 -2.64 2.85 4.46
C ALA A 122 -2.37 4.19 3.77
N PHE A 123 -1.60 4.20 2.68
CA PHE A 123 -1.05 5.44 2.12
C PHE A 123 -1.55 5.79 0.72
N VAL A 124 -2.24 4.90 0.01
CA VAL A 124 -2.89 5.31 -1.24
C VAL A 124 -3.90 6.43 -0.94
N ARG A 125 -3.96 7.42 -1.82
CA ARG A 125 -4.89 8.55 -1.74
C ARG A 125 -5.65 8.62 -3.05
N PHE A 126 -6.94 8.39 -2.96
CA PHE A 126 -7.85 8.57 -4.08
C PHE A 126 -8.25 10.02 -4.21
N GLN A 127 -8.22 10.52 -5.43
CA GLN A 127 -8.59 11.87 -5.81
C GLN A 127 -9.66 11.79 -6.90
N PRO A 128 -10.68 12.66 -6.87
CA PRO A 128 -11.66 12.74 -7.96
C PRO A 128 -10.96 13.03 -9.29
N CYS A 129 -11.40 12.39 -10.37
CA CYS A 129 -10.97 12.70 -11.72
C CYS A 129 -12.13 13.29 -12.51
N LYS A 130 -11.93 14.48 -13.09
CA LYS A 130 -12.94 15.17 -13.93
C LYS A 130 -12.70 15.01 -15.43
N ILE A 131 -11.74 14.17 -15.81
CA ILE A 131 -11.43 13.91 -17.21
C ILE A 131 -12.57 13.06 -17.79
N PRO A 132 -13.16 13.44 -18.94
CA PRO A 132 -14.16 12.62 -19.61
C PRO A 132 -13.63 11.20 -19.86
N ASP A 133 -14.48 10.19 -19.68
CA ASP A 133 -14.17 8.75 -19.85
C ASP A 133 -13.12 8.17 -18.88
N ALA A 134 -12.62 8.96 -17.93
CA ALA A 134 -11.78 8.48 -16.83
C ALA A 134 -12.64 7.91 -15.68
N PRO A 135 -12.07 7.06 -14.79
CA PRO A 135 -12.76 6.62 -13.59
C PRO A 135 -13.09 7.78 -12.64
N ASP A 136 -14.08 7.59 -11.78
CA ASP A 136 -14.49 8.57 -10.77
C ASP A 136 -13.32 8.99 -9.87
N PHE A 137 -12.46 8.02 -9.51
CA PHE A 137 -11.31 8.25 -8.65
C PHE A 137 -10.00 7.72 -9.25
N VAL A 138 -8.93 8.47 -9.05
CA VAL A 138 -7.58 8.09 -9.46
C VAL A 138 -6.61 8.17 -8.29
N ALA A 139 -5.59 7.33 -8.30
CA ALA A 139 -4.51 7.35 -7.33
C ALA A 139 -3.18 6.97 -7.98
N TRP A 140 -2.11 7.62 -7.57
CA TRP A 140 -0.74 7.27 -7.95
C TRP A 140 -0.02 6.60 -6.78
N PHE A 141 0.61 5.45 -7.02
CA PHE A 141 1.38 4.74 -6.00
C PHE A 141 2.66 4.13 -6.59
N GLU A 142 3.71 4.04 -5.79
CA GLU A 142 4.99 3.47 -6.21
C GLU A 142 5.40 2.32 -5.27
N PRO A 143 4.93 1.10 -5.54
CA PRO A 143 5.22 -0.04 -4.69
C PRO A 143 6.64 -0.55 -4.92
N ALA A 144 7.28 -1.00 -3.84
CA ALA A 144 8.58 -1.67 -3.93
C ALA A 144 8.49 -3.10 -4.52
N HIS A 145 7.31 -3.72 -4.47
CA HIS A 145 7.05 -5.12 -4.81
C HIS A 145 5.79 -5.26 -5.68
N ASP A 146 5.60 -6.39 -6.35
CA ASP A 146 4.47 -6.64 -7.27
C ASP A 146 3.19 -6.97 -6.50
N ILE A 147 2.69 -6.01 -5.71
CA ILE A 147 1.56 -6.21 -4.79
C ILE A 147 0.23 -5.71 -5.33
N LEU A 148 0.22 -5.03 -6.47
CA LEU A 148 -0.96 -4.27 -6.88
C LEU A 148 -2.14 -5.20 -7.18
N ALA A 149 -1.92 -6.29 -7.92
CA ALA A 149 -2.96 -7.27 -8.22
C ALA A 149 -3.58 -7.90 -6.97
N SER A 150 -2.74 -8.31 -6.02
CA SER A 150 -3.18 -9.05 -4.82
C SER A 150 -3.80 -8.14 -3.77
N ALA A 151 -3.30 -6.91 -3.62
CA ALA A 151 -3.73 -5.99 -2.57
C ALA A 151 -4.93 -5.12 -2.97
N SER A 152 -5.22 -4.97 -4.27
CA SER A 152 -6.26 -4.04 -4.75
C SER A 152 -7.70 -4.53 -4.50
N GLY A 153 -7.92 -5.83 -4.27
CA GLY A 153 -9.25 -6.36 -3.91
C GLY A 153 -9.87 -5.67 -2.69
N HIS A 154 -9.03 -5.27 -1.72
CA HIS A 154 -9.44 -4.49 -0.54
C HIS A 154 -10.20 -3.20 -0.89
N PHE A 155 -9.84 -2.53 -1.98
CA PHE A 155 -10.50 -1.30 -2.40
C PHE A 155 -11.79 -1.56 -3.17
N ALA A 156 -11.85 -2.63 -3.96
CA ALA A 156 -13.06 -3.03 -4.67
C ALA A 156 -14.20 -3.31 -3.66
N GLU A 157 -13.89 -4.01 -2.58
CA GLU A 157 -14.84 -4.29 -1.50
C GLU A 157 -15.31 -3.02 -0.77
N ARG A 158 -14.41 -2.06 -0.54
CA ARG A 158 -14.69 -0.87 0.28
C ARG A 158 -15.32 0.30 -0.49
N LEU A 159 -14.93 0.51 -1.75
CA LEU A 159 -15.44 1.58 -2.61
C LEU A 159 -16.66 1.13 -3.43
N GLY A 160 -16.97 -0.18 -3.41
CA GLY A 160 -18.19 -0.73 -4.01
C GLY A 160 -18.26 -0.45 -5.51
N LYS A 161 -19.33 0.20 -5.94
CA LYS A 161 -19.60 0.45 -7.38
C LYS A 161 -18.88 1.66 -7.97
N HIS A 162 -18.20 2.46 -7.15
CA HIS A 162 -17.44 3.60 -7.66
C HIS A 162 -16.27 3.11 -8.50
N SER A 163 -16.10 3.69 -9.68
CA SER A 163 -14.99 3.34 -10.55
C SER A 163 -13.70 4.00 -10.04
N TRP A 164 -12.60 3.26 -10.05
CA TRP A 164 -11.32 3.79 -9.57
C TRP A 164 -10.12 3.19 -10.28
N LEU A 165 -9.02 3.93 -10.27
CA LEU A 165 -7.75 3.53 -10.84
C LEU A 165 -6.62 3.75 -9.83
N ILE A 166 -5.77 2.75 -9.68
CA ILE A 166 -4.45 2.89 -9.05
C ILE A 166 -3.41 2.66 -10.15
N ALA A 167 -2.65 3.71 -10.48
CA ALA A 167 -1.56 3.62 -11.44
C ALA A 167 -0.20 3.64 -10.73
N THR A 168 0.73 2.87 -11.26
CA THR A 168 2.15 2.89 -10.88
C THR A 168 3.01 3.13 -12.12
N PRO A 169 4.33 3.39 -11.96
CA PRO A 169 5.24 3.47 -13.09
C PRO A 169 5.34 2.18 -13.92
N ARG A 170 4.91 1.03 -13.37
CA ARG A 170 5.10 -0.29 -13.99
C ARG A 170 3.77 -0.91 -14.37
N ASP A 171 2.88 -1.11 -13.42
CA ASP A 171 1.59 -1.77 -13.57
C ASP A 171 0.45 -0.86 -13.11
N GLY A 172 -0.78 -1.25 -13.40
CA GLY A 172 -1.96 -0.48 -13.02
C GLY A 172 -3.15 -1.38 -12.75
N VAL A 173 -4.03 -0.95 -11.86
CA VAL A 173 -5.30 -1.64 -11.59
C VAL A 173 -6.44 -0.67 -11.78
N TYR A 174 -7.36 -1.04 -12.67
CA TYR A 174 -8.61 -0.35 -12.92
C TYR A 174 -9.79 -1.17 -12.41
N TRP A 175 -10.75 -0.50 -11.77
CA TRP A 175 -11.99 -1.08 -11.30
C TRP A 175 -13.16 -0.31 -11.91
N ASP A 176 -14.02 -1.02 -12.62
CA ASP A 176 -15.20 -0.46 -13.30
C ASP A 176 -16.49 -0.50 -12.46
N GLY A 177 -16.40 -0.93 -11.20
CA GLY A 177 -17.57 -1.19 -10.34
C GLY A 177 -18.03 -2.65 -10.29
N GLN A 178 -17.46 -3.52 -11.13
CA GLN A 178 -17.80 -4.95 -11.21
C GLN A 178 -16.58 -5.86 -11.33
N ARG A 179 -15.56 -5.46 -12.10
CA ARG A 179 -14.38 -6.27 -12.43
C ARG A 179 -13.11 -5.48 -12.20
N LEU A 180 -12.12 -6.17 -11.64
CA LEU A 180 -10.78 -5.65 -11.42
C LEU A 180 -9.91 -6.04 -12.62
N GLN A 181 -9.43 -5.04 -13.34
CA GLN A 181 -8.56 -5.18 -14.49
C GLN A 181 -7.14 -4.81 -14.04
N HIS A 182 -6.23 -5.80 -14.03
CA HIS A 182 -4.82 -5.58 -13.74
C HIS A 182 -4.02 -5.63 -15.03
N GLU A 183 -3.31 -4.54 -15.33
CA GLU A 183 -2.38 -4.45 -16.44
C GLU A 183 -0.95 -4.47 -15.92
N ARG A 184 -0.19 -5.52 -16.26
CA ARG A 184 1.23 -5.66 -15.88
C ARG A 184 2.10 -4.53 -16.41
N ARG A 185 1.69 -3.94 -17.54
CA ARG A 185 2.27 -2.73 -18.10
C ARG A 185 1.22 -1.63 -18.07
N CYS A 186 1.40 -0.69 -17.17
CA CYS A 186 0.49 0.42 -16.94
C CYS A 186 0.33 1.24 -18.23
N PRO A 187 -0.88 1.28 -18.81
CA PRO A 187 -1.16 2.09 -20.00
C PRO A 187 -0.78 3.56 -19.78
N ALA A 188 -0.24 4.22 -20.80
CA ALA A 188 0.17 5.62 -20.71
C ALA A 188 -0.99 6.54 -20.32
N GLN A 189 -2.21 6.24 -20.79
CA GLN A 189 -3.44 6.94 -20.40
C GLN A 189 -3.72 6.85 -18.89
N TRP A 190 -3.53 5.68 -18.27
CA TRP A 190 -3.78 5.49 -16.84
C TRP A 190 -2.77 6.28 -16.01
N GLN A 191 -1.51 6.30 -16.45
CA GLN A 191 -0.49 7.12 -15.82
C GLN A 191 -0.81 8.62 -15.92
N ALA A 192 -1.26 9.08 -17.10
CA ALA A 192 -1.65 10.47 -17.30
C ALA A 192 -2.81 10.89 -16.40
N TRP A 193 -3.86 10.06 -16.29
CA TRP A 193 -5.00 10.34 -15.41
C TRP A 193 -4.59 10.44 -13.93
N ALA A 194 -3.77 9.51 -13.44
CA ALA A 194 -3.34 9.49 -12.04
C ALA A 194 -2.33 10.61 -11.68
N GLN A 195 -1.64 11.21 -12.65
CA GLN A 195 -0.68 12.29 -12.44
C GLN A 195 -1.28 13.69 -12.61
N GLN A 196 -2.55 13.80 -13.01
CA GLN A 196 -3.27 15.08 -13.13
C GLN A 196 -4.36 15.22 -12.07
N PRO A 197 -4.05 15.16 -10.77
CA PRO A 197 -5.07 15.28 -9.76
C PRO A 197 -5.55 16.71 -9.59
N GLU A 198 -6.82 16.83 -9.24
CA GLU A 198 -7.43 18.10 -8.86
C GLU A 198 -6.92 18.59 -7.49
N ASP A 199 -6.76 19.91 -7.31
CA ASP A 199 -6.23 20.52 -6.07
C ASP A 199 -7.33 20.94 -5.08
N ASP A 200 -8.59 21.01 -5.50
CA ASP A 200 -9.70 21.58 -4.70
C ASP A 200 -9.82 20.95 -3.31
N GLY A 201 -9.70 19.62 -3.20
CA GLY A 201 -9.76 18.91 -1.91
C GLY A 201 -8.46 18.97 -1.09
N GLN A 202 -7.32 19.15 -1.74
CA GLN A 202 -6.01 19.05 -1.08
C GLN A 202 -5.69 20.28 -0.24
N ALA A 203 -6.13 21.48 -0.66
CA ALA A 203 -5.94 22.70 0.12
C ALA A 203 -6.64 22.63 1.48
N LEU A 204 -7.89 22.16 1.52
CA LEU A 204 -8.66 22.00 2.75
C LEU A 204 -8.02 20.96 3.68
N TRP A 205 -7.60 19.82 3.13
CA TRP A 205 -6.91 18.79 3.91
C TRP A 205 -5.60 19.30 4.51
N ARG A 206 -4.78 20.02 3.72
CA ARG A 206 -3.53 20.62 4.17
C ARG A 206 -3.75 21.59 5.34
N ALA A 207 -4.77 22.45 5.23
CA ALA A 207 -5.15 23.37 6.30
C ALA A 207 -5.59 22.63 7.58
N TYR A 208 -6.42 21.59 7.43
CA TYR A 208 -6.86 20.74 8.55
C TYR A 208 -5.67 20.00 9.20
N TYR A 209 -4.82 19.36 8.40
CA TYR A 209 -3.64 18.63 8.89
C TYR A 209 -2.72 19.53 9.70
N GLY A 210 -2.38 20.72 9.18
CA GLY A 210 -1.59 21.70 9.90
C GLY A 210 -2.24 22.15 11.22
N SER A 211 -3.57 22.30 11.26
CA SER A 211 -4.28 22.72 12.48
C SER A 211 -4.31 21.66 13.58
N THR A 212 -4.24 20.38 13.23
CA THR A 212 -4.27 19.26 14.17
C THR A 212 -2.87 18.77 14.56
N PHE A 213 -1.83 19.23 13.86
CA PHE A 213 -0.45 18.88 14.15
C PHE A 213 -0.05 19.39 15.53
N ASN A 214 0.41 18.47 16.39
CA ASN A 214 0.87 18.79 17.73
C ASN A 214 2.40 18.66 17.80
N PRO A 215 3.16 19.78 17.79
CA PRO A 215 4.62 19.77 17.86
C PRO A 215 5.17 19.02 19.08
N ALA A 216 4.48 19.08 20.22
CA ALA A 216 4.91 18.42 21.46
C ALA A 216 4.77 16.89 21.39
N ARG A 217 3.99 16.35 20.44
CA ARG A 217 3.84 14.89 20.21
C ARG A 217 4.72 14.38 19.06
N LEU A 218 5.54 15.23 18.45
CA LEU A 218 6.35 14.84 17.31
C LEU A 218 7.51 13.92 17.74
N ASN A 219 7.45 12.65 17.34
CA ASN A 219 8.60 11.75 17.34
C ASN A 219 8.98 11.40 15.89
N ARG A 220 10.06 12.01 15.41
CA ARG A 220 10.55 11.83 14.03
C ARG A 220 10.82 10.36 13.68
N THR A 221 11.48 9.64 14.58
CA THR A 221 11.87 8.24 14.33
C THR A 221 10.65 7.37 14.14
N VAL A 222 9.68 7.48 15.06
CA VAL A 222 8.41 6.74 14.98
C VAL A 222 7.62 7.15 13.73
N MET A 223 7.55 8.46 13.44
CA MET A 223 6.86 8.95 12.25
C MET A 223 7.47 8.38 10.96
N GLN A 224 8.80 8.34 10.83
CA GLN A 224 9.47 7.79 9.64
C GLN A 224 9.37 6.26 9.53
N GLN A 225 9.25 5.55 10.66
CA GLN A 225 9.02 4.11 10.67
C GLN A 225 7.62 3.73 10.18
N HIS A 226 6.62 4.51 10.58
CA HIS A 226 5.22 4.31 10.16
C HIS A 226 4.91 4.95 8.80
N LEU A 227 5.50 6.11 8.49
CA LEU A 227 5.30 6.85 7.24
C LEU A 227 6.65 7.08 6.53
N PRO A 228 7.16 6.08 5.79
CA PRO A 228 8.42 6.21 5.06
C PRO A 228 8.45 7.41 4.11
N LEU A 229 9.59 8.10 4.09
CA LEU A 229 9.81 9.34 3.32
C LEU A 229 9.41 9.23 1.84
N ARG A 230 9.63 8.07 1.21
CA ARG A 230 9.30 7.85 -0.22
C ARG A 230 7.82 8.04 -0.56
N PHE A 231 6.92 7.92 0.43
CA PHE A 231 5.48 8.09 0.22
C PHE A 231 5.04 9.55 0.36
N TRP A 232 5.86 10.42 0.96
CA TRP A 232 5.46 11.81 1.24
C TRP A 232 5.18 12.58 -0.05
N LYS A 233 5.90 12.30 -1.14
CA LYS A 233 5.65 12.94 -2.45
C LYS A 233 4.24 12.73 -3.00
N HIS A 234 3.56 11.66 -2.58
CA HIS A 234 2.24 11.26 -3.08
C HIS A 234 1.12 11.54 -2.07
N LEU A 235 1.47 12.12 -0.92
CA LEU A 235 0.52 12.51 0.12
C LEU A 235 0.18 13.99 -0.01
N PRO A 236 -1.10 14.38 0.04
CA PRO A 236 -1.50 15.78 0.07
C PRO A 236 -0.82 16.60 1.19
N GLU A 237 -0.60 15.99 2.36
CA GLU A 237 0.09 16.59 3.51
C GLU A 237 1.62 16.56 3.42
N GLY A 238 2.19 15.75 2.52
CA GLY A 238 3.62 15.48 2.46
C GLY A 238 4.52 16.72 2.38
N PRO A 239 4.19 17.73 1.55
CA PRO A 239 4.94 18.99 1.50
C PRO A 239 4.96 19.78 2.82
N LEU A 240 3.95 19.63 3.68
CA LEU A 240 3.87 20.33 4.97
C LEU A 240 4.74 19.70 6.05
N ILE A 241 4.98 18.38 5.98
CA ILE A 241 5.65 17.64 7.04
C ILE A 241 7.06 18.21 7.35
N PRO A 242 7.96 18.44 6.37
CA PRO A 242 9.28 19.02 6.65
C PRO A 242 9.22 20.40 7.33
N GLN A 243 8.28 21.24 6.90
CA GLN A 243 8.09 22.58 7.47
C GLN A 243 7.64 22.49 8.93
N LEU A 244 6.57 21.73 9.20
CA LEU A 244 6.03 21.53 10.56
C LEU A 244 7.07 20.91 11.52
N MET A 245 7.91 20.01 11.02
CA MET A 245 9.03 19.45 11.79
C MET A 245 10.10 20.48 12.13
N SER A 246 10.41 21.37 11.19
CA SER A 246 11.37 22.46 11.41
C SER A 246 10.86 23.44 12.46
N GLU A 247 9.60 23.87 12.33
CA GLU A 247 8.93 24.75 13.28
C GLU A 247 8.89 24.16 14.69
N ALA A 248 8.59 22.86 14.82
CA ALA A 248 8.63 22.14 16.10
C ALA A 248 10.02 22.18 16.78
N ARG A 249 11.11 22.11 16.00
CA ARG A 249 12.48 22.18 16.51
C ARG A 249 12.92 23.59 16.90
N ALA A 250 12.44 24.62 16.19
CA ALA A 250 12.84 26.01 16.38
C ALA A 250 12.26 26.70 17.63
N GLY A 251 11.67 25.94 18.56
CA GLY A 251 11.14 26.47 19.83
C GLY A 251 9.62 26.51 19.94
N ALA A 252 8.88 25.92 18.97
CA ALA A 252 7.45 25.65 19.11
C ALA A 252 7.15 24.44 20.02
N GLN A 253 7.92 24.25 21.10
CA GLN A 253 7.41 23.58 22.30
C GLN A 253 6.46 24.48 23.11
N ARG A 254 6.14 25.68 22.59
CA ARG A 254 4.96 26.44 22.97
C ARG A 254 3.87 26.15 21.95
N ASP A 255 2.72 25.70 22.44
CA ASP A 255 1.55 25.23 21.70
C ASP A 255 1.45 25.78 20.27
N GLY A 256 1.59 24.91 19.25
CA GLY A 256 1.53 25.31 17.83
C GLY A 256 0.25 26.04 17.43
N GLN A 257 -0.80 25.94 18.26
CA GLN A 257 -2.04 26.71 18.14
C GLN A 257 -1.83 28.23 18.35
N ALA A 258 -0.83 28.62 19.16
CA ALA A 258 -0.66 30.00 19.61
C ALA A 258 -0.24 30.95 18.48
N LEU A 259 0.62 30.53 17.55
CA LEU A 259 1.14 31.42 16.49
C LEU A 259 0.09 31.74 15.41
N VAL A 260 -0.69 30.73 14.99
CA VAL A 260 -1.75 30.91 13.96
C VAL A 260 -2.95 31.67 14.54
N LEU A 261 -3.26 31.47 15.82
CA LEU A 261 -4.33 32.20 16.52
C LEU A 261 -3.90 33.63 16.90
N ALA A 262 -2.62 33.89 17.18
CA ALA A 262 -2.12 35.23 17.52
C ALA A 262 -2.27 36.25 16.38
N GLY A 263 -2.23 35.79 15.11
CA GLY A 263 -2.41 36.65 13.94
C GLY A 263 -3.87 36.90 13.53
N ARG A 264 -4.83 36.14 14.08
CA ARG A 264 -6.25 36.29 13.72
C ARG A 264 -6.92 37.30 14.66
N LYS A 265 -7.40 38.43 14.11
CA LYS A 265 -8.29 39.34 14.83
C LYS A 265 -9.60 38.61 15.16
N GLY A 266 -9.70 38.07 16.37
CA GLY A 266 -10.93 37.45 16.86
C GLY A 266 -12.09 38.44 16.84
N LYS A 267 -13.29 37.99 16.45
CA LYS A 267 -14.51 38.77 16.66
C LYS A 267 -14.76 38.86 18.16
N ARG A 268 -14.79 40.08 18.71
CA ARG A 268 -15.25 40.33 20.08
C ARG A 268 -16.72 39.91 20.16
N ILE A 269 -17.01 38.86 20.92
CA ILE A 269 -18.38 38.59 21.33
C ILE A 269 -18.72 39.69 22.34
N ALA A 270 -19.60 40.62 21.95
CA ALA A 270 -20.11 41.62 22.86
C ALA A 270 -20.78 40.90 24.03
N ARG A 271 -20.30 41.13 25.25
CA ARG A 271 -21.05 40.75 26.45
C ARG A 271 -22.32 41.59 26.42
N ILE A 272 -23.46 40.94 26.21
CA ILE A 272 -24.76 41.55 26.47
C ILE A 272 -24.80 41.72 27.99
N ASN A 273 -24.72 42.97 28.46
CA ASN A 273 -25.01 43.28 29.85
C ASN A 273 -26.49 42.99 30.08
N GLU A 274 -26.80 42.03 30.94
CA GLU A 274 -28.13 41.84 31.53
C GLU A 274 -28.44 43.03 32.46
N GLY A 275 -28.68 44.19 31.86
CA GLY A 275 -29.04 45.44 32.54
C GLY A 275 -30.41 45.97 32.14
N ASP A 276 -31.19 45.21 31.37
CA ASP A 276 -32.58 45.56 31.00
C ASP A 276 -33.41 44.27 30.90
N ALA A 277 -33.80 43.74 32.05
CA ALA A 277 -34.92 42.79 32.14
C ALA A 277 -35.94 43.37 33.12
N ALA A 278 -37.06 43.78 32.54
CA ALA A 278 -38.18 44.40 33.20
C ALA A 278 -38.67 43.59 34.42
N ARG A 279 -38.99 44.33 35.49
CA ARG A 279 -39.72 43.90 36.68
C ARG A 279 -40.96 43.07 36.32
N PRO A 280 -41.16 41.86 36.87
CA PRO A 280 -42.49 41.27 36.98
C PRO A 280 -43.17 41.70 38.29
N PRO A 281 -44.51 41.78 38.34
CA PRO A 281 -45.24 42.26 39.51
C PRO A 281 -45.25 41.23 40.65
N SER A 282 -45.25 41.78 41.86
CA SER A 282 -45.35 41.09 43.15
C SER A 282 -46.62 40.24 43.28
N GLY A 283 -46.45 38.96 43.62
CA GLY A 283 -47.51 38.04 44.05
C GLY A 283 -46.94 37.01 45.03
N SER A 284 -47.64 36.81 46.14
CA SER A 284 -47.19 36.26 47.41
C SER A 284 -47.10 34.72 47.50
N VAL A 285 -46.20 34.30 48.42
CA VAL A 285 -45.94 32.98 49.04
C VAL A 285 -47.16 32.10 49.35
N SER A 286 -47.05 30.77 49.13
CA SER A 286 -47.49 29.69 50.06
C SER A 286 -47.27 28.24 49.56
N GLY A 287 -46.83 27.36 50.47
CA GLY A 287 -47.07 25.89 50.49
C GLY A 287 -46.07 25.00 49.74
N SER A 288 -45.13 24.32 50.40
CA SER A 288 -45.24 22.99 51.05
C SER A 288 -45.42 21.82 50.07
N ASP A 289 -44.37 21.01 49.94
CA ASP A 289 -44.36 19.53 50.05
C ASP A 289 -43.43 18.86 49.03
N ALA A 290 -42.39 18.25 49.58
CA ALA A 290 -41.59 17.24 48.91
C ALA A 290 -42.30 15.88 49.03
N PRO A 291 -42.18 14.99 48.03
CA PRO A 291 -42.23 13.58 48.30
C PRO A 291 -40.93 12.87 47.87
N GLY A 292 -40.53 11.94 48.72
CA GLY A 292 -39.33 11.12 48.59
C GLY A 292 -39.34 10.19 47.38
N LEU A 293 -38.12 9.80 47.02
CA LEU A 293 -37.78 8.64 46.20
C LEU A 293 -38.52 7.37 46.70
N PRO A 294 -38.77 6.41 45.79
CA PRO A 294 -38.01 5.16 45.99
C PRO A 294 -37.58 4.40 44.72
N ARG A 295 -36.41 3.76 44.88
CA ARG A 295 -35.87 2.50 44.34
C ARG A 295 -35.65 2.34 42.83
#